data_AF-A0A6C0EAI5-F1
#
_entry.id   AF-A0A6C0EAI5-F1
#
_cell.length_a   1.000
_cell.length_b   1.000
_cell.length_c   1.000
_cell.angle_alpha   90.00
_cell.angle_beta   90.00
_cell.angle_gamma   90.00
#
_symmetry.space_group_name_H-M   'P 1'
#
loop_
_entity.id
_entity.type
_entity.pdbx_description
1 polymer ?
#
loop_
_entity_poly.entity_id
_entity_poly.type
_entity_poly.pdbx_seq_one_letter_code
_entity_poly.pdbx_strand_id
1 'polypeptide(L)'
;MSAMSFVESSINPMEVTQEQAKTMVNVVDYSYQGWVHFDTKTSCVKSYLNVYAPEFGGSLHITCLPAKYSNSETVQELVEQVIPIGKVNNIRIVKKTDSKNNRTFQSAFIDFEYWYISESTRCLLMELFNVTRFENGEPTYTQSIQIFGNEHFFWDEAETMKMKCLSVRFVKKGMATQENVAKSVQKLELSPEQWNSLYIPCLPKEILFDTDKGTSYINENSLQYFIEKNLQLGKIKRIDFVDREVVENEHTITVKAAFIHFEYWNDNNNAKFLRNKLDTEGQFRQKGYYNGKNMMWFYSEENGVKTPRYFVFKINYKPIPEAETDLNIHQLVAANKKLEEVVLEKDELIKKLMEELDMLKQNFGIVDDKGPMSIDELATDGQEVEIENDDDDDDEDDKYLQTVDTQYNGMTGQELRDIWAELMGKPAGLTSSGCFTNKRLLIAEIIRLKNLYK
;
A
#
# COMPACT_ATOMS: atom_id res chain seq x y z
N MET A 1 36.28 73.00 -7.30
CA MET A 1 37.06 71.87 -7.83
C MET A 1 37.31 70.88 -6.71
N SER A 2 36.53 69.81 -6.64
CA SER A 2 37.02 68.44 -6.42
C SER A 2 35.82 67.50 -6.48
N ALA A 3 35.79 66.67 -7.52
CA ALA A 3 34.80 65.62 -7.71
C ALA A 3 35.19 64.40 -6.86
N MET A 4 34.24 63.82 -6.14
CA MET A 4 34.39 62.49 -5.56
C MET A 4 33.48 61.54 -6.34
N SER A 5 34.15 60.63 -7.04
CA SER A 5 33.59 59.52 -7.82
C SER A 5 32.95 58.48 -6.91
N PHE A 6 31.71 58.12 -7.21
CA PHE A 6 31.09 56.87 -6.76
C PHE A 6 31.73 55.70 -7.51
N VAL A 7 32.18 54.69 -6.77
CA VAL A 7 32.54 53.38 -7.34
C VAL A 7 31.38 52.43 -7.04
N GLU A 8 30.61 52.10 -8.06
CA GLU A 8 29.66 50.98 -8.04
C GLU A 8 30.46 49.67 -8.14
N SER A 9 30.49 48.89 -7.05
CA SER A 9 30.92 47.49 -7.11
C SER A 9 29.71 46.62 -7.40
N SER A 10 29.56 46.24 -8.67
CA SER A 10 28.68 45.19 -9.13
C SER A 10 29.07 43.84 -8.51
N ILE A 11 28.26 43.34 -7.57
CA ILE A 11 28.35 41.97 -7.08
C ILE A 11 27.43 41.12 -7.97
N ASN A 12 28.03 40.32 -8.86
CA ASN A 12 27.33 39.25 -9.58
C ASN A 12 26.81 38.21 -8.59
N PRO A 13 25.56 37.74 -8.68
CA PRO A 13 25.10 36.59 -7.93
C PRO A 13 25.79 35.34 -8.49
N MET A 14 26.59 34.69 -7.64
CA MET A 14 27.26 33.44 -7.95
C MET A 14 26.19 32.34 -8.12
N GLU A 15 26.08 31.78 -9.32
CA GLU A 15 25.34 30.54 -9.56
C GLU A 15 26.00 29.41 -8.75
N VAL A 16 25.34 28.98 -7.68
CA VAL A 16 25.72 27.76 -6.97
C VAL A 16 25.15 26.58 -7.74
N THR A 17 25.97 25.95 -8.57
CA THR A 17 25.61 24.73 -9.30
C THR A 17 25.46 23.54 -8.35
N GLN A 18 24.48 22.67 -8.62
CA GLN A 18 24.07 21.50 -7.83
C GLN A 18 25.18 20.50 -7.45
N GLU A 19 26.38 20.59 -8.01
CA GLU A 19 27.49 19.67 -7.74
C GLU A 19 28.32 19.99 -6.49
N GLN A 20 28.24 21.20 -5.93
CA GLN A 20 28.99 21.53 -4.71
C GLN A 20 28.29 21.09 -3.41
N ALA A 21 27.05 20.61 -3.47
CA ALA A 21 26.28 20.12 -2.31
C ALA A 21 26.50 18.63 -2.00
N LYS A 22 27.34 17.90 -2.76
CA LYS A 22 27.48 16.43 -2.67
C LYS A 22 28.65 15.92 -1.83
N THR A 23 29.42 16.76 -1.15
CA THR A 23 30.60 16.29 -0.40
C THR A 23 30.60 16.81 1.03
N MET A 24 29.84 16.13 1.91
CA MET A 24 30.18 15.81 3.31
C MET A 24 28.96 15.18 3.99
N VAL A 25 28.74 13.88 3.74
CA VAL A 25 27.92 13.05 4.61
C VAL A 25 28.85 12.45 5.66
N ASN A 26 28.93 13.09 6.81
CA ASN A 26 29.26 12.41 8.06
C ASN A 26 28.03 12.51 8.95
N VAL A 27 27.35 11.37 9.09
CA VAL A 27 26.24 11.17 10.01
C VAL A 27 26.83 11.23 11.42
N VAL A 28 26.66 12.37 12.08
CA VAL A 28 26.74 12.45 13.54
C VAL A 28 25.34 12.82 14.01
N ASP A 29 24.72 11.89 14.73
CA ASP A 29 23.38 11.99 15.27
C ASP A 29 23.40 12.95 16.48
N TYR A 30 23.43 14.25 16.20
CA TYR A 30 23.14 15.28 17.18
C TYR A 30 21.64 15.59 17.08
N SER A 31 20.90 15.42 18.17
CA SER A 31 19.53 15.90 18.32
C SER A 31 19.53 17.44 18.30
N TYR A 32 19.56 18.00 17.10
CA TYR A 32 19.54 19.45 16.90
C TYR A 32 18.18 20.00 17.36
N GLN A 33 18.19 20.87 18.38
CA GLN A 33 17.00 21.59 18.85
C GLN A 33 17.17 23.06 18.52
N GLY A 34 16.61 23.50 17.38
CA GLY A 34 16.56 24.92 17.02
C GLY A 34 15.48 25.67 17.80
N TRP A 35 15.74 26.94 18.12
CA TRP A 35 14.75 27.85 18.71
C TRP A 35 14.78 29.24 18.08
N VAL A 36 13.62 29.89 18.01
CA VAL A 36 13.48 31.26 17.49
C VAL A 36 12.60 32.11 18.40
N HIS A 37 13.03 33.34 18.65
CA HIS A 37 12.28 34.32 19.44
C HIS A 37 11.61 35.37 18.53
N PHE A 38 10.33 35.65 18.80
CA PHE A 38 9.59 36.75 18.19
C PHE A 38 9.38 37.83 19.25
N ASP A 39 10.06 38.97 19.09
CA ASP A 39 9.91 40.16 19.95
C ASP A 39 9.00 41.20 19.27
N THR A 40 8.19 41.93 20.03
CA THR A 40 7.32 43.02 19.54
C THR A 40 8.11 44.18 18.93
N LYS A 41 9.44 44.23 19.15
CA LYS A 41 10.35 45.19 18.52
C LYS A 41 10.89 44.76 17.14
N THR A 42 10.76 43.49 16.74
CA THR A 42 10.95 43.07 15.33
C THR A 42 9.68 43.34 14.52
N SER A 43 8.97 44.42 14.88
CA SER A 43 7.80 44.95 14.20
C SER A 43 8.10 45.04 12.70
N CYS A 44 7.35 44.21 11.96
CA CYS A 44 7.20 44.18 10.53
C CYS A 44 7.50 45.56 9.93
N VAL A 45 8.67 45.71 9.31
CA VAL A 45 8.86 46.84 8.40
C VAL A 45 7.85 46.55 7.29
N LYS A 46 6.78 47.36 7.20
CA LYS A 46 5.91 47.42 6.03
C LYS A 46 6.68 47.97 4.82
N SER A 47 7.88 47.46 4.56
CA SER A 47 8.64 47.72 3.36
C SER A 47 8.16 46.74 2.30
N TYR A 48 7.92 47.28 1.11
CA TYR A 48 7.39 46.69 -0.12
C TYR A 48 8.16 45.49 -0.70
N LEU A 49 8.83 44.71 0.13
CA LEU A 49 9.50 43.47 -0.23
C LEU A 49 8.80 42.36 0.55
N ASN A 50 7.86 41.69 -0.11
CA ASN A 50 7.39 40.37 0.33
C ASN A 50 8.32 39.35 -0.31
N VAL A 51 8.82 38.38 0.46
CA VAL A 51 9.37 37.17 -0.14
C VAL A 51 8.18 36.25 -0.37
N TYR A 52 7.94 35.89 -1.63
CA TYR A 52 7.02 34.80 -1.94
C TYR A 52 7.38 33.61 -1.06
N ALA A 53 6.39 33.00 -0.41
CA ALA A 53 6.62 31.79 0.37
C ALA A 53 7.52 30.86 -0.47
N PRO A 54 8.67 30.40 0.06
CA PRO A 54 9.71 29.81 -0.77
C PRO A 54 9.09 28.75 -1.68
N GLU A 55 9.39 28.75 -2.99
CA GLU A 55 8.87 27.74 -3.91
C GLU A 55 9.15 26.31 -3.43
N PHE A 56 10.19 26.16 -2.58
CA PHE A 56 10.69 24.92 -1.99
C PHE A 56 10.34 24.75 -0.50
N GLY A 57 9.59 25.67 0.12
CA GLY A 57 9.30 25.70 1.55
C GLY A 57 7.81 25.59 1.79
N GLY A 58 7.33 24.37 2.01
CA GLY A 58 5.90 24.05 2.08
C GLY A 58 5.17 24.66 3.27
N SER A 59 3.95 24.18 3.49
CA SER A 59 3.06 24.68 4.54
C SER A 59 3.70 24.53 5.93
N LEU A 60 3.28 25.34 6.90
CA LEU A 60 3.74 25.21 8.28
C LEU A 60 2.76 24.36 9.09
N HIS A 61 3.28 23.46 9.91
CA HIS A 61 2.47 22.71 10.87
C HIS A 61 2.82 23.11 12.30
N ILE A 62 1.84 23.67 13.01
CA ILE A 62 1.90 23.88 14.46
C ILE A 62 1.40 22.62 15.14
N THR A 63 2.30 21.94 15.85
CA THR A 63 2.06 20.59 16.40
C THR A 63 1.02 20.60 17.51
N CYS A 64 1.01 21.64 18.33
CA CYS A 64 0.00 21.85 19.36
C CYS A 64 -0.38 23.32 19.46
N LEU A 65 -1.67 23.60 19.32
CA LEU A 65 -2.24 24.93 19.47
C LEU A 65 -2.52 25.21 20.95
N PRO A 66 -2.28 26.45 21.40
CA PRO A 66 -2.80 26.93 22.68
C PRO A 66 -4.33 26.96 22.68
N ALA A 67 -4.96 26.82 23.86
CA ALA A 67 -6.41 26.68 23.99
C ALA A 67 -7.21 27.83 23.35
N LYS A 68 -6.69 29.06 23.45
CA LYS A 68 -7.29 30.27 22.84
C LYS A 68 -7.42 30.18 21.32
N TYR A 69 -6.56 29.40 20.66
CA TYR A 69 -6.45 29.33 19.20
C TYR A 69 -7.12 28.07 18.65
N SER A 70 -8.43 27.96 18.85
CA SER A 70 -9.20 26.75 18.57
C SER A 70 -9.94 26.74 17.23
N ASN A 71 -9.90 27.85 16.49
CA ASN A 71 -10.55 28.02 15.19
C ASN A 71 -9.65 28.76 14.20
N SER A 72 -10.00 28.77 12.92
CA SER A 72 -9.14 29.34 11.88
C SER A 72 -8.87 30.84 12.07
N GLU A 73 -9.87 31.62 12.51
CA GLU A 73 -9.72 33.07 12.73
C GLU A 73 -8.69 33.37 13.84
N THR A 74 -8.79 32.66 14.96
CA THR A 74 -7.86 32.81 16.09
C THR A 74 -6.46 32.29 15.71
N VAL A 75 -6.34 31.20 14.97
CA VAL A 75 -5.02 30.73 14.46
C VAL A 75 -4.42 31.73 13.47
N GLN A 76 -5.23 32.40 12.67
CA GLN A 76 -4.76 33.48 11.81
C GLN A 76 -4.25 34.65 12.64
N GLU A 77 -4.96 35.08 13.68
CA GLU A 77 -4.51 36.11 14.61
C GLU A 77 -3.15 35.74 15.24
N LEU A 78 -3.00 34.48 15.70
CA LEU A 78 -1.74 33.96 16.23
C LEU A 78 -0.59 34.18 15.25
N VAL A 79 -0.77 33.77 14.00
CA VAL A 79 0.30 33.71 12.99
C VAL A 79 0.57 35.05 12.30
N GLU A 80 -0.44 35.91 12.18
CA GLU A 80 -0.31 37.22 11.52
C GLU A 80 0.07 38.33 12.50
N GLN A 81 -0.36 38.24 13.77
CA GLN A 81 -0.24 39.32 14.75
C GLN A 81 0.66 38.98 15.94
N VAL A 82 0.50 37.80 16.54
CA VAL A 82 1.21 37.43 17.79
C VAL A 82 2.63 36.93 17.50
N ILE A 83 2.77 36.02 16.53
CA ILE A 83 4.04 35.55 16.00
C ILE A 83 4.07 35.88 14.50
N PRO A 84 4.37 37.14 14.11
CA PRO A 84 4.16 37.65 12.76
C PRO A 84 5.08 36.95 11.74
N ILE A 85 4.69 35.76 11.29
CA ILE A 85 5.45 34.93 10.35
C ILE A 85 5.15 35.36 8.92
N GLY A 86 3.87 35.58 8.60
CA GLY A 86 3.45 35.88 7.24
C GLY A 86 1.95 36.06 7.10
N LYS A 87 1.51 36.39 5.88
CA LYS A 87 0.10 36.47 5.52
C LYS A 87 -0.44 35.07 5.23
N VAL A 88 -1.49 34.68 5.94
CA VAL A 88 -2.08 33.36 5.83
C VAL A 88 -3.03 33.31 4.63
N ASN A 89 -2.94 32.23 3.86
CA ASN A 89 -3.84 31.90 2.76
C ASN A 89 -4.92 30.89 3.21
N ASN A 90 -4.52 29.76 3.81
CA ASN A 90 -5.44 28.73 4.28
C ASN A 90 -5.01 28.14 5.62
N ILE A 91 -5.99 27.71 6.43
CA ILE A 91 -5.77 27.07 7.74
C ILE A 91 -6.63 25.81 7.85
N ARG A 92 -6.01 24.69 8.25
CA ARG A 92 -6.72 23.47 8.65
C ARG A 92 -6.36 23.07 10.07
N ILE A 93 -7.36 22.96 10.92
CA ILE A 93 -7.20 22.49 12.30
C ILE A 93 -7.59 21.02 12.40
N VAL A 94 -6.74 20.22 13.02
CA VAL A 94 -6.94 18.78 13.23
C VAL A 94 -6.85 18.49 14.72
N LYS A 95 -7.92 17.87 15.26
CA LYS A 95 -7.94 17.31 16.62
C LYS A 95 -7.20 15.97 16.64
N LYS A 96 -6.26 15.82 17.55
CA LYS A 96 -5.49 14.59 17.77
C LYS A 96 -5.62 14.17 19.23
N THR A 97 -5.78 12.87 19.46
CA THR A 97 -5.72 12.29 20.80
C THR A 97 -4.36 11.62 20.97
N ASP A 98 -3.62 12.01 22.01
CA ASP A 98 -2.40 11.33 22.41
C ASP A 98 -2.75 9.95 22.97
N SER A 99 -2.29 8.89 22.30
CA SER A 99 -2.53 7.50 22.71
C SER A 99 -1.95 7.17 24.08
N LYS A 100 -0.95 7.91 24.57
CA LYS A 100 -0.30 7.64 25.87
C LYS A 100 -1.02 8.27 27.05
N ASN A 101 -1.57 9.48 26.87
CA ASN A 101 -2.14 10.28 27.95
C ASN A 101 -3.65 10.49 27.82
N ASN A 102 -4.27 9.96 26.76
CA ASN A 102 -5.67 10.18 26.39
C ASN A 102 -6.08 11.67 26.34
N ARG A 103 -5.10 12.56 26.15
CA ARG A 103 -5.31 14.00 26.05
C ARG A 103 -5.58 14.37 24.60
N THR A 104 -6.64 15.13 24.40
CA THR A 104 -6.95 15.69 23.08
C THR A 104 -6.26 17.04 22.95
N PHE A 105 -5.58 17.26 21.83
CA PHE A 105 -4.96 18.52 21.49
C PHE A 105 -5.26 18.87 20.04
N GLN A 106 -5.17 20.14 19.71
CA GLN A 106 -5.41 20.64 18.36
C GLN A 106 -4.07 20.96 17.69
N SER A 107 -3.98 20.67 16.40
CA SER A 107 -2.83 21.01 15.56
C SER A 107 -3.30 21.80 14.35
N ALA A 108 -2.51 22.75 13.87
CA ALA A 108 -2.84 23.55 12.68
C ALA A 108 -1.87 23.28 11.54
N PHE A 109 -2.40 23.18 10.34
CA PHE A 109 -1.67 23.28 9.07
C PHE A 109 -1.98 24.64 8.46
N ILE A 110 -0.96 25.37 8.04
CA ILE A 110 -1.08 26.76 7.60
C ILE A 110 -0.36 26.90 6.26
N ASP A 111 -1.12 27.30 5.24
CA ASP A 111 -0.57 27.72 3.95
C ASP A 111 -0.46 29.24 3.97
N PHE A 112 0.68 29.77 3.53
CA PHE A 112 0.91 31.21 3.48
C PHE A 112 0.77 31.72 2.06
N GLU A 113 0.26 32.95 1.92
CA GLU A 113 0.35 33.71 0.68
C GLU A 113 1.78 34.21 0.50
N TYR A 114 2.35 34.77 1.57
CA TYR A 114 3.75 35.20 1.64
C TYR A 114 4.24 35.25 3.09
N TRP A 115 5.55 35.15 3.28
CA TRP A 115 6.19 35.31 4.59
C TRP A 115 6.63 36.77 4.77
N TYR A 116 6.50 37.31 5.98
CA TYR A 116 6.99 38.65 6.28
C TYR A 116 8.51 38.65 6.33
N ILE A 117 9.15 39.67 5.75
CA ILE A 117 10.60 39.85 5.88
C ILE A 117 10.88 40.48 7.24
N SER A 118 11.09 39.64 8.25
CA SER A 118 11.61 40.05 9.56
C SER A 118 12.83 39.20 9.91
N GLU A 119 13.68 39.70 10.80
CA GLU A 119 14.85 38.93 11.26
C GLU A 119 14.40 37.61 11.94
N SER A 120 13.32 37.66 12.73
CA SER A 120 12.73 36.47 13.36
C SER A 120 12.24 35.46 12.31
N THR A 121 11.57 35.92 11.26
CA THR A 121 11.08 35.06 10.17
C THR A 121 12.24 34.47 9.35
N ARG A 122 13.30 35.24 9.13
CA ARG A 122 14.53 34.77 8.45
C ARG A 122 15.25 33.70 9.27
N CYS A 123 15.41 33.92 10.57
CA CYS A 123 15.96 32.91 11.48
C CYS A 123 15.10 31.66 11.52
N LEU A 124 13.78 31.80 11.61
CA LEU A 124 12.85 30.66 11.55
C LEU A 124 13.02 29.86 10.26
N LEU A 125 13.11 30.56 9.13
CA LEU A 125 13.28 29.93 7.84
C LEU A 125 14.59 29.14 7.77
N MET A 126 15.71 29.75 8.18
CA MET A 126 17.02 29.11 8.21
C MET A 126 17.04 27.87 9.09
N GLU A 127 16.50 27.97 10.30
CA GLU A 127 16.40 26.84 11.22
C GLU A 127 15.54 25.73 10.63
N LEU A 128 14.37 26.06 10.05
CA LEU A 128 13.49 25.09 9.42
C LEU A 128 14.17 24.36 8.26
N PHE A 129 14.97 25.06 7.45
CA PHE A 129 15.77 24.43 6.40
C PHE A 129 16.85 23.52 6.96
N ASN A 130 17.55 23.92 8.02
CA ASN A 130 18.59 23.10 8.64
C ASN A 130 18.06 21.77 9.19
N VAL A 131 16.83 21.76 9.70
CA VAL A 131 16.20 20.57 10.31
C VAL A 131 15.28 19.80 9.36
N THR A 132 15.22 20.21 8.09
CA THR A 132 14.35 19.60 7.09
C THR A 132 15.17 19.00 5.95
N ARG A 133 14.90 17.73 5.64
CA ARG A 133 15.38 17.09 4.41
C ARG A 133 14.35 17.26 3.31
N PHE A 134 14.83 17.59 2.12
CA PHE A 134 14.01 17.77 0.94
C PHE A 134 14.37 16.73 -0.12
N GLU A 135 13.36 16.13 -0.74
CA GLU A 135 13.50 15.30 -1.94
C GLU A 135 12.58 15.88 -3.01
N ASN A 136 13.12 16.13 -4.21
CA ASN A 136 12.38 16.76 -5.31
C ASN A 136 11.70 18.09 -4.94
N GLY A 137 12.29 18.86 -4.02
CA GLY A 137 11.75 20.14 -3.56
C GLY A 137 10.63 20.03 -2.50
N GLU A 138 10.30 18.83 -2.03
CA GLU A 138 9.28 18.59 -1.02
C GLU A 138 9.91 18.12 0.30
N PRO A 139 9.41 18.55 1.46
CA PRO A 139 9.94 18.13 2.75
C PRO A 139 9.58 16.66 3.04
N THR A 140 10.59 15.80 3.15
CA THR A 140 10.41 14.35 3.42
C THR A 140 10.65 13.97 4.88
N TYR A 141 11.52 14.72 5.56
CA TYR A 141 11.76 14.55 6.99
C TYR A 141 11.93 15.91 7.64
N THR A 142 11.11 16.20 8.65
CA THR A 142 11.04 17.52 9.29
C THR A 142 11.04 17.35 10.81
N GLN A 143 12.12 17.78 11.46
CA GLN A 143 12.09 17.94 12.92
C GLN A 143 11.36 19.25 13.27
N SER A 144 10.82 19.31 14.49
CA SER A 144 10.14 20.51 14.95
C SER A 144 11.09 21.47 15.64
N ILE A 145 10.88 22.76 15.39
CA ILE A 145 11.56 23.88 16.03
C ILE A 145 10.64 24.51 17.07
N GLN A 146 11.24 25.07 18.11
CA GLN A 146 10.51 25.79 19.15
C GLN A 146 10.48 27.29 18.88
N ILE A 147 9.28 27.86 18.80
CA ILE A 147 9.05 29.30 18.71
C ILE A 147 8.65 29.83 20.08
N PHE A 148 9.31 30.90 20.49
CA PHE A 148 9.01 31.64 21.72
C PHE A 148 8.37 32.97 21.33
N GLY A 149 7.15 33.20 21.83
CA GLY A 149 6.47 34.49 21.72
C GLY A 149 6.74 35.36 22.95
N ASN A 150 6.43 36.65 22.83
CA ASN A 150 6.51 37.59 23.95
C ASN A 150 5.41 37.38 25.00
N GLU A 151 4.28 36.81 24.58
CA GLU A 151 3.18 36.44 25.48
C GLU A 151 3.28 34.96 25.88
N HIS A 152 2.83 34.64 27.10
CA HIS A 152 2.70 33.26 27.52
C HIS A 152 1.54 32.60 26.79
N PHE A 153 1.79 31.44 26.18
CA PHE A 153 0.76 30.58 25.66
C PHE A 153 0.14 29.75 26.80
N PHE A 154 -1.10 29.28 26.66
CA PHE A 154 -1.77 28.45 27.69
C PHE A 154 -2.35 27.18 27.08
N TRP A 155 -2.23 26.07 27.80
CA TRP A 155 -2.75 24.75 27.40
C TRP A 155 -4.27 24.64 27.58
N ASP A 156 -4.84 25.42 28.49
CA ASP A 156 -6.24 25.38 28.89
C ASP A 156 -6.88 26.76 28.88
N GLU A 157 -8.21 26.80 28.72
CA GLU A 157 -8.99 28.04 28.73
C GLU A 157 -8.96 28.75 30.09
N ALA A 158 -8.67 28.01 31.17
CA ALA A 158 -8.57 28.55 32.53
C ALA A 158 -7.21 29.20 32.83
N GLU A 159 -6.31 29.28 31.84
CA GLU A 159 -4.97 29.90 31.92
C GLU A 159 -4.09 29.34 33.07
N THR A 160 -4.38 28.13 33.54
CA THR A 160 -3.69 27.56 34.71
C THR A 160 -2.35 26.94 34.31
N MET A 161 -2.24 26.44 33.07
CA MET A 161 -1.06 25.73 32.61
C MET A 161 -0.39 26.46 31.45
N LYS A 162 0.76 27.08 31.71
CA LYS A 162 1.54 27.83 30.72
C LYS A 162 2.29 26.92 29.74
N MET A 163 2.15 27.20 28.46
CA MET A 163 2.99 26.73 27.37
C MET A 163 4.21 27.64 27.23
N LYS A 164 5.41 27.05 27.23
CA LYS A 164 6.68 27.81 27.11
C LYS A 164 7.01 28.20 25.67
N CYS A 165 6.64 27.37 24.70
CA CYS A 165 6.93 27.56 23.29
C CYS A 165 5.88 26.88 22.41
N LEU A 166 5.84 27.28 21.15
CA LEU A 166 5.10 26.61 20.07
C LEU A 166 6.04 25.72 19.28
N SER A 167 5.62 24.49 18.99
CA SER A 167 6.42 23.56 18.19
C SER A 167 5.95 23.58 16.74
N VAL A 168 6.82 24.03 15.83
CA VAL A 168 6.51 24.19 14.40
C VAL A 168 7.45 23.39 13.50
N ARG A 169 6.98 23.01 12.31
CA ARG A 169 7.81 22.33 11.31
C ARG A 169 7.29 22.58 9.90
N PHE A 170 8.15 22.37 8.90
CA PHE A 170 7.68 22.29 7.52
C PHE A 170 6.79 21.06 7.31
N VAL A 171 5.87 21.18 6.38
CA VAL A 171 5.11 20.07 5.79
C VAL A 171 4.91 20.35 4.31
N LYS A 172 4.44 19.35 3.57
CA LYS A 172 4.13 19.49 2.14
C LYS A 172 3.19 20.68 1.87
N LYS A 173 3.39 21.38 0.77
CA LYS A 173 2.52 22.49 0.33
C LYS A 173 1.08 22.01 0.13
N GLY A 174 0.10 22.83 0.51
CA GLY A 174 -1.33 22.55 0.33
C GLY A 174 -1.95 21.69 1.42
N MET A 175 -1.22 21.38 2.50
CA MET A 175 -1.73 20.62 3.65
C MET A 175 -2.87 21.33 4.38
N ALA A 176 -2.97 22.68 4.30
CA ALA A 176 -4.10 23.41 4.87
C ALA A 176 -5.35 23.37 3.98
N THR A 177 -5.19 23.20 2.66
CA THR A 177 -6.31 23.00 1.72
C THR A 177 -6.73 21.55 1.55
N GLN A 178 -5.95 20.59 2.07
CA GLN A 178 -6.42 19.21 2.17
C GLN A 178 -7.53 19.17 3.20
N GLU A 179 -8.79 19.39 2.81
CA GLU A 179 -9.89 18.87 3.62
C GLU A 179 -9.63 17.37 3.86
N ASN A 180 -10.25 16.77 4.87
CA ASN A 180 -10.54 15.34 4.80
C ASN A 180 -11.53 15.11 3.64
N VAL A 181 -11.16 15.51 2.42
CA VAL A 181 -11.62 14.89 1.21
C VAL A 181 -11.25 13.45 1.46
N ALA A 182 -12.24 12.63 1.80
CA ALA A 182 -12.19 11.22 1.45
C ALA A 182 -11.69 11.24 0.02
N LYS A 183 -10.37 10.97 -0.19
CA LYS A 183 -9.69 11.11 -1.47
C LYS A 183 -10.72 10.70 -2.50
N SER A 184 -11.13 11.58 -3.41
CA SER A 184 -12.05 11.19 -4.48
C SER A 184 -11.46 9.90 -5.03
N VAL A 185 -12.08 8.77 -4.71
CA VAL A 185 -11.41 7.48 -4.81
C VAL A 185 -11.34 7.25 -6.30
N GLN A 186 -10.19 7.57 -6.90
CA GLN A 186 -9.97 7.35 -8.32
C GLN A 186 -10.16 5.86 -8.51
N LYS A 187 -11.07 5.51 -9.42
CA LYS A 187 -11.37 4.11 -9.71
C LYS A 187 -10.32 3.62 -10.70
N LEU A 188 -9.73 2.47 -10.42
CA LEU A 188 -8.84 1.83 -11.36
C LEU A 188 -9.68 1.26 -12.51
N GLU A 189 -9.46 1.75 -13.72
CA GLU A 189 -10.10 1.20 -14.91
C GLU A 189 -9.51 -0.17 -15.22
N LEU A 190 -10.36 -1.20 -15.19
CA LEU A 190 -10.02 -2.57 -15.54
C LEU A 190 -10.61 -2.92 -16.89
N SER A 191 -9.83 -3.60 -17.72
CA SER A 191 -10.36 -4.22 -18.94
C SER A 191 -11.33 -5.37 -18.60
N PRO A 192 -12.27 -5.73 -19.48
CA PRO A 192 -13.24 -6.80 -19.24
C PRO A 192 -12.61 -8.18 -18.97
N GLU A 193 -11.39 -8.40 -19.44
CA GLU A 193 -10.65 -9.67 -19.29
C GLU A 193 -9.91 -9.77 -17.96
N GLN A 194 -9.72 -8.65 -17.26
CA GLN A 194 -8.99 -8.62 -16.00
C GLN A 194 -9.87 -9.09 -14.85
N TRP A 195 -9.29 -9.90 -13.97
CA TRP A 195 -9.96 -10.38 -12.78
C TRP A 195 -10.35 -9.22 -11.85
N ASN A 196 -11.54 -9.33 -11.24
CA ASN A 196 -12.10 -8.33 -10.34
C ASN A 196 -12.54 -8.95 -8.99
N SER A 197 -12.00 -10.12 -8.64
CA SER A 197 -12.36 -10.82 -7.42
C SER A 197 -11.13 -11.49 -6.79
N LEU A 198 -11.09 -11.49 -5.46
CA LEU A 198 -10.04 -12.12 -4.67
C LEU A 198 -10.58 -13.37 -3.98
N TYR A 199 -9.67 -14.29 -3.69
CA TYR A 199 -9.91 -15.47 -2.87
C TYR A 199 -8.94 -15.47 -1.69
N ILE A 200 -9.48 -15.68 -0.48
CA ILE A 200 -8.71 -15.94 0.73
C ILE A 200 -8.94 -17.40 1.12
N PRO A 201 -7.94 -18.28 0.96
CA PRO A 201 -8.11 -19.72 1.22
C PRO A 201 -8.37 -20.07 2.68
N CYS A 202 -7.81 -19.30 3.60
CA CYS A 202 -7.95 -19.53 5.03
C CYS A 202 -8.01 -18.17 5.75
N LEU A 203 -9.09 -17.97 6.50
CA LEU A 203 -9.32 -16.85 7.39
C LEU A 203 -8.97 -17.28 8.82
N PRO A 204 -7.87 -16.76 9.39
CA PRO A 204 -7.49 -17.11 10.75
C PRO A 204 -8.46 -16.50 11.76
N LYS A 205 -9.10 -17.34 12.58
CA LYS A 205 -10.16 -16.93 13.53
C LYS A 205 -9.67 -15.96 14.63
N GLU A 206 -8.37 -15.95 14.89
CA GLU A 206 -7.74 -15.25 16.02
C GLU A 206 -7.02 -13.94 15.64
N ILE A 207 -7.02 -13.55 14.36
CA ILE A 207 -6.36 -12.28 13.97
C ILE A 207 -7.19 -11.11 14.51
N LEU A 208 -6.52 -10.27 15.29
CA LEU A 208 -7.02 -8.99 15.75
C LEU A 208 -6.55 -7.87 14.81
N PHE A 209 -7.45 -6.95 14.47
CA PHE A 209 -7.11 -5.73 13.76
C PHE A 209 -7.93 -4.54 14.25
N ASP A 210 -7.40 -3.33 14.06
CA ASP A 210 -8.05 -2.09 14.47
C ASP A 210 -9.22 -1.76 13.54
N THR A 211 -10.36 -1.49 14.15
CA THR A 211 -11.55 -0.91 13.54
C THR A 211 -11.85 0.45 14.18
N ASP A 212 -12.75 1.24 13.60
CA ASP A 212 -13.22 2.51 14.18
C ASP A 212 -13.77 2.37 15.62
N LYS A 213 -14.18 1.14 16.00
CA LYS A 213 -14.78 0.81 17.30
C LYS A 213 -13.80 0.14 18.28
N GLY A 214 -12.52 0.01 17.91
CA GLY A 214 -11.49 -0.71 18.67
C GLY A 214 -10.99 -1.96 17.94
N THR A 215 -10.33 -2.87 18.65
CA THR A 215 -9.85 -4.14 18.09
C THR A 215 -11.00 -5.14 17.91
N SER A 216 -11.08 -5.80 16.76
CA SER A 216 -12.11 -6.81 16.49
C SER A 216 -11.52 -8.03 15.79
N TYR A 217 -12.23 -9.16 15.91
CA TYR A 217 -11.97 -10.38 15.17
C TYR A 217 -12.57 -10.32 13.76
N ILE A 218 -12.11 -11.22 12.89
CA ILE A 218 -12.64 -11.34 11.53
C ILE A 218 -14.09 -11.83 11.54
N ASN A 219 -14.96 -11.03 10.94
CA ASN A 219 -16.32 -11.34 10.51
C ASN A 219 -16.58 -10.61 9.18
N GLU A 220 -17.75 -10.76 8.57
CA GLU A 220 -18.08 -10.12 7.29
C GLU A 220 -17.87 -8.60 7.29
N ASN A 221 -18.45 -7.92 8.28
CA ASN A 221 -18.37 -6.47 8.39
C ASN A 221 -16.94 -5.99 8.66
N SER A 222 -16.20 -6.71 9.50
CA SER A 222 -14.84 -6.34 9.86
C SER A 222 -13.86 -6.66 8.71
N LEU A 223 -14.07 -7.74 7.95
CA LEU A 223 -13.29 -8.06 6.75
C LEU A 223 -13.56 -7.02 5.65
N GLN A 224 -14.81 -6.64 5.41
CA GLN A 224 -15.14 -5.57 4.47
C GLN A 224 -14.45 -4.27 4.87
N TYR A 225 -14.58 -3.87 6.14
CA TYR A 225 -13.93 -2.68 6.67
C TYR A 225 -12.40 -2.75 6.48
N PHE A 226 -11.79 -3.89 6.81
CA PHE A 226 -10.36 -4.10 6.67
C PHE A 226 -9.87 -3.91 5.23
N ILE A 227 -10.56 -4.52 4.25
CA ILE A 227 -10.19 -4.40 2.84
C ILE A 227 -10.41 -2.97 2.30
N GLU A 228 -11.55 -2.34 2.64
CA GLU A 228 -11.93 -1.02 2.11
C GLU A 228 -11.17 0.13 2.79
N LYS A 229 -10.91 0.04 4.10
CA LYS A 229 -10.37 1.15 4.91
C LYS A 229 -8.91 0.96 5.30
N ASN A 230 -8.52 -0.23 5.77
CA ASN A 230 -7.17 -0.48 6.24
C ASN A 230 -6.21 -0.76 5.08
N LEU A 231 -6.62 -1.63 4.14
CA LEU A 231 -5.83 -1.90 2.93
C LEU A 231 -6.14 -0.93 1.79
N GLN A 232 -7.31 -0.30 1.78
CA GLN A 232 -7.72 0.65 0.74
C GLN A 232 -7.68 0.04 -0.67
N LEU A 233 -8.02 -1.24 -0.83
CA LEU A 233 -7.89 -1.93 -2.13
C LEU A 233 -8.96 -1.51 -3.14
N GLY A 234 -10.18 -1.27 -2.67
CA GLY A 234 -11.34 -1.08 -3.53
C GLY A 234 -12.61 -0.96 -2.71
N LYS A 235 -13.74 -0.75 -3.40
CA LYS A 235 -15.07 -0.91 -2.82
C LYS A 235 -15.53 -2.36 -3.02
N ILE A 236 -15.97 -3.00 -1.95
CA ILE A 236 -16.48 -4.36 -2.02
C ILE A 236 -17.96 -4.33 -2.40
N LYS A 237 -18.32 -5.18 -3.36
CA LYS A 237 -19.70 -5.44 -3.76
C LYS A 237 -20.35 -6.47 -2.84
N ARG A 238 -19.66 -7.59 -2.58
CA ARG A 238 -20.07 -8.64 -1.62
C ARG A 238 -18.90 -9.53 -1.20
N ILE A 239 -19.08 -10.28 -0.12
CA ILE A 239 -18.14 -11.30 0.35
C ILE A 239 -18.91 -12.61 0.55
N ASP A 240 -18.47 -13.67 -0.12
CA ASP A 240 -19.05 -15.00 0.01
C ASP A 240 -18.13 -15.87 0.89
N PHE A 241 -18.63 -16.31 2.05
CA PHE A 241 -17.90 -17.19 2.96
C PHE A 241 -18.18 -18.65 2.63
N VAL A 242 -17.14 -19.48 2.71
CA VAL A 242 -17.25 -20.93 2.50
C VAL A 242 -16.49 -21.62 3.62
N ASP A 243 -17.13 -22.61 4.24
CA ASP A 243 -16.47 -23.53 5.15
C ASP A 243 -15.80 -24.63 4.32
N ARG A 244 -14.50 -24.84 4.52
CA ARG A 244 -13.71 -25.85 3.84
C ARG A 244 -13.11 -26.79 4.87
N GLU A 245 -13.19 -28.08 4.60
CA GLU A 245 -12.49 -29.09 5.38
C GLU A 245 -11.06 -29.23 4.87
N VAL A 246 -10.10 -29.04 5.77
CA VAL A 246 -8.68 -29.26 5.52
C VAL A 246 -8.23 -30.36 6.46
N VAL A 247 -7.62 -31.40 5.91
CA VAL A 247 -7.03 -32.47 6.71
C VAL A 247 -5.63 -32.00 7.11
N GLU A 248 -5.42 -31.82 8.42
CA GLU A 248 -4.12 -31.47 8.99
C GLU A 248 -3.80 -32.51 10.07
N ASN A 249 -2.68 -33.24 9.92
CA ASN A 249 -2.25 -34.29 10.85
C ASN A 249 -3.35 -35.33 11.18
N GLU A 250 -3.98 -35.91 10.16
CA GLU A 250 -5.07 -36.91 10.30
C GLU A 250 -6.34 -36.40 11.01
N HIS A 251 -6.46 -35.07 11.19
CA HIS A 251 -7.65 -34.43 11.73
C HIS A 251 -8.27 -33.49 10.70
N THR A 252 -9.58 -33.66 10.46
CA THR A 252 -10.35 -32.77 9.60
C THR A 252 -10.67 -31.49 10.36
N ILE A 253 -10.03 -30.39 9.97
CA ILE A 253 -10.26 -29.06 10.53
C ILE A 253 -11.09 -28.25 9.54
N THR A 254 -12.23 -27.75 9.98
CA THR A 254 -13.03 -26.82 9.18
C THR A 254 -12.45 -25.40 9.26
N VAL A 255 -11.88 -24.94 8.15
CA VAL A 255 -11.36 -23.58 7.96
C VAL A 255 -12.35 -22.73 7.19
N LYS A 256 -12.43 -21.44 7.52
CA LYS A 256 -13.24 -20.49 6.77
C LYS A 256 -12.43 -19.91 5.63
N ALA A 257 -12.96 -19.95 4.42
CA ALA A 257 -12.46 -19.28 3.24
C ALA A 257 -13.40 -18.14 2.84
N ALA A 258 -12.91 -17.18 2.05
CA ALA A 258 -13.72 -16.07 1.56
C ALA A 258 -13.43 -15.72 0.10
N PHE A 259 -14.48 -15.46 -0.65
CA PHE A 259 -14.43 -14.87 -1.98
C PHE A 259 -14.88 -13.41 -1.89
N ILE A 260 -14.03 -12.49 -2.32
CA ILE A 260 -14.29 -11.06 -2.23
C ILE A 260 -14.51 -10.52 -3.63
N HIS A 261 -15.71 -10.00 -3.87
CA HIS A 261 -16.10 -9.42 -5.15
C HIS A 261 -16.06 -7.90 -5.05
N PHE A 262 -15.27 -7.25 -5.90
CA PHE A 262 -15.14 -5.79 -5.89
C PHE A 262 -16.17 -5.13 -6.80
N GLU A 263 -16.77 -4.05 -6.33
CA GLU A 263 -17.53 -3.13 -7.19
C GLU A 263 -16.55 -2.36 -8.08
N TYR A 264 -15.46 -1.88 -7.47
CA TYR A 264 -14.32 -1.30 -8.18
C TYR A 264 -13.05 -1.40 -7.34
N TRP A 265 -11.90 -1.37 -8.00
CA TRP A 265 -10.60 -1.21 -7.36
C TRP A 265 -10.25 0.26 -7.23
N ASN A 266 -9.52 0.59 -6.18
CA ASN A 266 -8.99 1.94 -6.00
C ASN A 266 -7.74 2.09 -6.88
N ASP A 267 -7.62 3.22 -7.55
CA ASP A 267 -6.41 3.64 -8.23
C ASP A 267 -5.41 4.19 -7.21
N ASN A 268 -4.71 3.28 -6.54
CA ASN A 268 -3.62 3.62 -5.64
C ASN A 268 -2.49 2.58 -5.69
N ASN A 269 -1.35 2.96 -5.12
CA ASN A 269 -0.15 2.13 -5.13
C ASN A 269 -0.35 0.77 -4.44
N ASN A 270 -1.18 0.68 -3.40
CA ASN A 270 -1.38 -0.57 -2.68
C ASN A 270 -2.21 -1.58 -3.50
N ALA A 271 -3.31 -1.11 -4.09
CA ALA A 271 -4.13 -1.89 -5.01
C ALA A 271 -3.32 -2.35 -6.23
N LYS A 272 -2.57 -1.44 -6.87
CA LYS A 272 -1.69 -1.77 -8.00
C LYS A 272 -0.60 -2.77 -7.63
N PHE A 273 0.02 -2.59 -6.46
CA PHE A 273 1.06 -3.50 -5.97
C PHE A 273 0.50 -4.91 -5.73
N LEU A 274 -0.64 -5.03 -5.05
CA LEU A 274 -1.27 -6.32 -4.81
C LEU A 274 -1.65 -7.00 -6.12
N ARG A 275 -2.27 -6.27 -7.05
CA ARG A 275 -2.64 -6.82 -8.37
C ARG A 275 -1.42 -7.34 -9.11
N ASN A 276 -0.36 -6.54 -9.23
CA ASN A 276 0.89 -6.93 -9.86
C ASN A 276 1.48 -8.20 -9.21
N LYS A 277 1.55 -8.25 -7.88
CA LYS A 277 2.02 -9.44 -7.16
C LYS A 277 1.20 -10.69 -7.45
N LEU A 278 -0.12 -10.56 -7.51
CA LEU A 278 -0.99 -11.67 -7.84
C LEU A 278 -0.85 -12.10 -9.30
N ASP A 279 -0.68 -11.17 -10.23
CA ASP A 279 -0.43 -11.47 -11.65
C ASP A 279 0.92 -12.16 -11.87
N THR A 280 1.95 -11.85 -11.07
CA THR A 280 3.30 -12.43 -11.22
C THR A 280 3.52 -13.71 -10.41
N GLU A 281 3.03 -13.77 -9.17
CA GLU A 281 3.32 -14.85 -8.20
C GLU A 281 2.11 -15.76 -7.94
N GLY A 282 0.91 -15.39 -8.40
CA GLY A 282 -0.34 -16.14 -8.18
C GLY A 282 -0.92 -16.04 -6.76
N GLN A 283 -0.10 -15.68 -5.77
CA GLN A 283 -0.53 -15.50 -4.38
C GLN A 283 0.26 -14.41 -3.67
N PHE A 284 -0.33 -13.79 -2.66
CA PHE A 284 0.33 -12.76 -1.85
C PHE A 284 0.06 -12.94 -0.35
N ARG A 285 1.13 -12.94 0.45
CA ARG A 285 1.04 -13.07 1.91
C ARG A 285 1.00 -11.69 2.58
N GLN A 286 -0.16 -11.27 3.06
CA GLN A 286 -0.34 -10.04 3.82
C GLN A 286 -0.07 -10.28 5.30
N LYS A 287 1.07 -9.80 5.81
CA LYS A 287 1.49 -9.94 7.22
C LYS A 287 1.01 -8.82 8.15
N GLY A 288 0.43 -7.77 7.60
CA GLY A 288 0.01 -6.57 8.33
C GLY A 288 -0.47 -5.47 7.42
N TYR A 289 -0.71 -4.26 7.91
CA TYR A 289 -1.11 -3.09 7.12
C TYR A 289 -0.59 -1.79 7.72
N TYR A 290 -0.46 -0.74 6.91
CA TYR A 290 -0.04 0.58 7.40
C TYR A 290 -1.25 1.43 7.75
N ASN A 291 -1.39 1.85 9.01
CA ASN A 291 -2.54 2.65 9.47
C ASN A 291 -2.34 4.17 9.31
N GLY A 292 -1.36 4.60 8.51
CA GLY A 292 -0.99 6.01 8.35
C GLY A 292 0.00 6.53 9.39
N LYS A 293 0.30 5.75 10.44
CA LYS A 293 1.31 6.07 11.45
C LYS A 293 2.36 4.97 11.54
N ASN A 294 1.92 3.75 11.83
CA ASN A 294 2.77 2.59 12.08
C ASN A 294 2.34 1.40 11.21
N MET A 295 3.29 0.48 10.99
CA MET A 295 2.97 -0.85 10.46
C MET A 295 2.30 -1.68 11.55
N MET A 296 1.08 -2.14 11.26
CA MET A 296 0.28 -2.99 12.13
C MET A 296 0.43 -4.43 11.65
N TRP A 297 1.18 -5.24 12.40
CA TRP A 297 1.40 -6.65 12.08
C TRP A 297 0.28 -7.52 12.65
N PHE A 298 -0.07 -8.59 11.94
CA PHE A 298 -1.05 -9.55 12.43
C PHE A 298 -0.41 -10.53 13.40
N TYR A 299 -1.05 -10.69 14.56
CA TYR A 299 -0.69 -11.67 15.55
C TYR A 299 -1.95 -12.35 16.08
N SER A 300 -1.83 -13.62 16.46
CA SER A 300 -2.74 -14.25 17.41
C SER A 300 -2.09 -14.23 18.80
N GLU A 301 -2.91 -14.12 19.84
CA GLU A 301 -2.44 -14.16 21.22
C GLU A 301 -3.10 -15.33 21.93
N GLU A 302 -2.29 -16.32 22.31
CA GLU A 302 -2.73 -17.50 23.05
C GLU A 302 -1.84 -17.63 24.29
N ASN A 303 -2.45 -17.65 25.47
CA ASN A 303 -1.74 -17.70 26.76
C ASN A 303 -0.65 -16.61 26.94
N GLY A 304 -0.83 -15.43 26.33
CA GLY A 304 0.12 -14.32 26.38
C GLY A 304 1.31 -14.43 25.41
N VAL A 305 1.37 -15.51 24.62
CA VAL A 305 2.36 -15.68 23.55
C VAL A 305 1.78 -15.12 22.25
N LYS A 306 2.52 -14.20 21.62
CA LYS A 306 2.15 -13.59 20.35
C LYS A 306 2.76 -14.35 19.18
N THR A 307 1.91 -14.98 18.37
CA THR A 307 2.34 -15.73 17.19
C THR A 307 2.01 -14.92 15.93
N PRO A 308 2.99 -14.67 15.04
CA PRO A 308 2.74 -13.91 13.82
C PRO A 308 1.77 -14.67 12.90
N ARG A 309 0.82 -13.93 12.32
CA ARG A 309 -0.19 -14.45 11.39
C ARG A 309 -0.15 -13.67 10.07
N TYR A 310 -0.86 -14.18 9.07
CA TYR A 310 -0.96 -13.53 7.76
C TYR A 310 -2.23 -13.96 7.03
N PHE A 311 -2.68 -13.14 6.08
CA PHE A 311 -3.64 -13.55 5.06
C PHE A 311 -2.91 -14.00 3.80
N VAL A 312 -3.49 -14.97 3.10
CA VAL A 312 -3.08 -15.30 1.74
C VAL A 312 -4.16 -14.79 0.81
N PHE A 313 -3.80 -13.87 -0.08
CA PHE A 313 -4.66 -13.48 -1.19
C PHE A 313 -4.29 -14.29 -2.43
N LYS A 314 -5.30 -14.74 -3.16
CA LYS A 314 -5.19 -15.38 -4.48
C LYS A 314 -6.21 -14.74 -5.44
N ILE A 315 -6.00 -14.89 -6.74
CA ILE A 315 -6.96 -14.47 -7.75
C ILE A 315 -8.15 -15.43 -7.73
N ASN A 316 -9.38 -14.91 -7.74
CA ASN A 316 -10.56 -15.73 -8.00
C ASN A 316 -10.84 -15.78 -9.51
N TYR A 317 -10.42 -16.86 -10.17
CA TYR A 317 -10.59 -17.05 -11.61
C TYR A 317 -12.01 -17.47 -12.03
N LYS A 318 -12.84 -17.92 -11.10
CA LYS A 318 -14.22 -18.35 -11.36
C LYS A 318 -15.19 -17.61 -10.44
N PRO A 319 -15.33 -16.28 -10.60
CA PRO A 319 -16.28 -15.53 -9.79
C PRO A 319 -17.70 -16.00 -10.07
N ILE A 320 -18.47 -16.23 -9.00
CA ILE A 320 -19.87 -16.66 -9.12
C ILE A 320 -20.66 -15.48 -9.72
N PRO A 321 -21.32 -15.66 -10.88
CA PRO A 321 -22.10 -14.59 -11.49
C PRO A 321 -23.26 -14.19 -10.58
N GLU A 322 -23.67 -12.93 -10.65
CA GLU A 322 -24.87 -12.48 -9.94
C GLU A 322 -26.09 -13.11 -10.58
N ALA A 323 -26.90 -13.77 -9.75
CA ALA A 323 -28.26 -14.07 -10.11
C ALA A 323 -29.04 -12.74 -10.06
N GLU A 324 -29.41 -12.20 -11.21
CA GLU A 324 -30.49 -11.21 -11.29
C GLU A 324 -31.79 -11.92 -10.91
N THR A 325 -32.09 -11.96 -9.62
CA THR A 325 -33.36 -12.49 -9.14
C THR A 325 -34.13 -11.41 -8.40
N ASP A 326 -35.11 -10.83 -9.10
CA ASP A 326 -36.23 -10.07 -8.52
C ASP A 326 -37.20 -11.00 -7.73
N LEU A 327 -36.67 -12.09 -7.16
CA LEU A 327 -37.46 -13.05 -6.42
C LEU A 327 -37.55 -12.59 -4.96
N ASN A 328 -38.77 -12.50 -4.46
CA ASN A 328 -39.00 -12.28 -3.03
C ASN A 328 -38.38 -13.45 -2.24
N ILE A 329 -37.86 -13.20 -1.04
CA ILE A 329 -37.26 -14.19 -0.13
C ILE A 329 -38.06 -15.49 -0.04
N HIS A 330 -39.40 -15.42 -0.02
CA HIS A 330 -40.26 -16.61 0.01
C HIS A 330 -40.18 -17.47 -1.26
N GLN A 331 -40.00 -16.85 -2.43
CA GLN A 331 -39.81 -17.56 -3.71
C GLN A 331 -38.42 -18.20 -3.79
N LEU A 332 -37.40 -17.53 -3.25
CA LEU A 332 -36.04 -18.09 -3.13
C LEU A 332 -36.01 -19.32 -2.21
N VAL A 333 -36.64 -19.25 -1.05
CA VAL A 333 -36.73 -20.40 -0.13
C VAL A 333 -37.50 -21.55 -0.76
N ALA A 334 -38.59 -21.27 -1.48
CA ALA A 334 -39.35 -22.29 -2.20
C ALA A 334 -38.56 -22.92 -3.36
N ALA A 335 -37.78 -22.12 -4.09
CA ALA A 335 -36.92 -22.59 -5.17
C ALA A 335 -35.77 -23.45 -4.63
N ASN A 336 -35.11 -23.04 -3.54
CA ASN A 336 -34.06 -23.82 -2.89
C ASN A 336 -34.59 -25.16 -2.40
N LYS A 337 -35.74 -25.18 -1.73
CA LYS A 337 -36.38 -26.43 -1.28
C LYS A 337 -36.71 -27.36 -2.46
N LYS A 338 -37.22 -26.80 -3.55
CA LYS A 338 -37.52 -27.58 -4.76
C LYS A 338 -36.25 -28.10 -5.44
N LEU A 339 -35.17 -27.34 -5.42
CA LEU A 339 -33.86 -27.78 -5.94
C LEU A 339 -33.28 -28.90 -5.08
N GLU A 340 -33.38 -28.82 -3.75
CA GLU A 340 -33.00 -29.91 -2.84
C GLU A 340 -33.78 -31.20 -3.12
N GLU A 341 -35.10 -31.10 -3.30
CA GLU A 341 -35.95 -32.24 -3.68
C GLU A 341 -35.52 -32.84 -5.04
N VAL A 342 -35.24 -32.01 -6.04
CA VAL A 342 -34.77 -32.47 -7.37
C VAL A 342 -33.38 -33.11 -7.29
N VAL A 343 -32.47 -32.58 -6.47
CA VAL A 343 -31.15 -33.19 -6.26
C VAL A 343 -31.30 -34.58 -5.65
N LEU A 344 -32.14 -34.73 -4.62
CA LEU A 344 -32.44 -36.03 -4.02
C LEU A 344 -33.05 -37.01 -5.03
N GLU A 345 -34.03 -36.57 -5.83
CA GLU A 345 -34.63 -37.40 -6.88
C GLU A 345 -33.60 -37.84 -7.93
N LYS A 346 -32.65 -36.96 -8.29
CA LYS A 346 -31.58 -37.26 -9.25
C LYS A 346 -30.56 -38.22 -8.66
N ASP A 347 -30.19 -38.08 -7.40
CA ASP A 347 -29.28 -39.00 -6.71
C ASP A 347 -29.90 -40.40 -6.58
N GLU A 348 -31.19 -40.49 -6.28
CA GLU A 348 -31.91 -41.77 -6.29
C GLU A 348 -31.96 -42.41 -7.70
N LEU A 349 -32.14 -41.59 -8.73
CA LEU A 349 -32.14 -42.07 -10.12
C LEU A 349 -30.74 -42.54 -10.56
N ILE A 350 -29.70 -41.80 -10.20
CA ILE A 350 -28.30 -42.18 -10.43
C ILE A 350 -28.03 -43.51 -9.75
N LYS A 351 -28.45 -43.68 -8.49
CA LYS A 351 -28.28 -44.93 -7.76
C LYS A 351 -28.97 -46.10 -8.46
N LYS A 352 -30.21 -45.94 -8.90
CA LYS A 352 -30.95 -46.98 -9.65
C LYS A 352 -30.26 -47.33 -10.97
N LEU A 353 -29.81 -46.32 -11.72
CA LEU A 353 -29.10 -46.54 -12.98
C LEU A 353 -27.72 -47.18 -12.78
N MET A 354 -27.03 -46.87 -11.69
CA MET A 354 -25.78 -47.55 -11.31
C MET A 354 -26.04 -49.02 -10.96
N GLU A 355 -27.09 -49.31 -10.18
CA GLU A 355 -27.50 -50.69 -9.87
C GLU A 355 -27.93 -51.48 -11.13
N GLU A 356 -28.64 -50.84 -12.07
CA GLU A 356 -28.99 -51.45 -13.36
C GLU A 356 -27.75 -51.69 -14.24
N LEU A 357 -26.81 -50.75 -14.26
CA LEU A 357 -25.53 -50.91 -14.97
C LEU A 357 -24.70 -52.05 -14.37
N ASP A 358 -24.64 -52.17 -13.05
CA ASP A 358 -23.94 -53.25 -12.37
C ASP A 358 -24.57 -54.62 -12.67
N MET A 359 -25.91 -54.72 -12.64
CA MET A 359 -26.60 -55.95 -13.03
C MET A 359 -26.41 -56.30 -14.51
N LEU A 360 -26.39 -55.31 -15.41
CA LEU A 360 -26.12 -55.52 -16.84
C LEU A 360 -24.66 -55.95 -17.07
N LYS A 361 -23.69 -55.34 -16.38
CA LYS A 361 -22.29 -55.78 -16.42
C LYS A 361 -22.15 -57.23 -15.94
N GLN A 362 -22.86 -57.60 -14.89
CA GLN A 362 -22.87 -58.96 -14.35
C GLN A 362 -23.52 -59.98 -15.30
N ASN A 363 -24.61 -59.61 -15.99
CA ASN A 363 -25.31 -60.47 -16.94
C ASN A 363 -24.62 -60.63 -18.30
N PHE A 364 -23.85 -59.65 -18.76
CA PHE A 364 -23.16 -59.71 -20.06
C PHE A 364 -21.72 -60.22 -19.98
N GLY A 365 -21.22 -60.60 -18.80
CA GLY A 365 -19.87 -61.16 -18.65
C GLY A 365 -18.76 -60.22 -19.13
N ILE A 366 -19.03 -58.92 -19.18
CA ILE A 366 -18.02 -57.90 -19.46
C ILE A 366 -17.29 -57.67 -18.14
N VAL A 367 -16.25 -58.47 -17.92
CA VAL A 367 -15.22 -58.15 -16.94
C VAL A 367 -14.46 -56.97 -17.51
N ASP A 368 -14.83 -55.75 -17.08
CA ASP A 368 -13.85 -54.67 -17.08
C ASP A 368 -12.72 -55.19 -16.20
N ASP A 369 -11.56 -55.52 -16.77
CA ASP A 369 -10.34 -55.92 -16.06
C ASP A 369 -9.72 -54.74 -15.26
N LYS A 370 -10.57 -53.75 -14.96
CA LYS A 370 -10.36 -52.60 -14.10
C LYS A 370 -11.69 -52.42 -13.37
N GLY A 371 -11.73 -52.83 -12.10
CA GLY A 371 -12.93 -52.77 -11.27
C GLY A 371 -13.55 -51.37 -11.19
N PRO A 372 -14.76 -51.23 -10.60
CA PRO A 372 -15.35 -49.92 -10.38
C PRO A 372 -14.36 -49.06 -9.59
N MET A 373 -13.92 -47.98 -10.22
CA MET A 373 -13.04 -47.00 -9.59
C MET A 373 -13.77 -46.49 -8.34
N SER A 374 -13.17 -46.68 -7.17
CA SER A 374 -13.80 -46.26 -5.93
C SER A 374 -13.96 -44.73 -5.92
N ILE A 375 -14.94 -44.19 -5.18
CA ILE A 375 -15.09 -42.73 -5.09
C ILE A 375 -13.86 -42.04 -4.45
N ASP A 376 -13.05 -42.81 -3.73
CA ASP A 376 -11.74 -42.40 -3.19
C ASP A 376 -10.63 -42.33 -4.27
N GLU A 377 -10.76 -43.07 -5.38
CA GLU A 377 -9.86 -42.99 -6.55
C GLU A 377 -10.22 -41.83 -7.49
N LEU A 378 -11.45 -41.28 -7.41
CA LEU A 378 -11.84 -40.05 -8.12
C LEU A 378 -11.59 -38.77 -7.30
N ALA A 379 -11.25 -38.91 -6.01
CA ALA A 379 -10.87 -37.79 -5.13
C ALA A 379 -9.35 -37.58 -5.02
N THR A 380 -8.54 -38.41 -5.70
CA THR A 380 -7.07 -38.38 -5.65
C THR A 380 -6.40 -37.75 -6.87
N ASP A 381 -7.05 -36.80 -7.55
CA ASP A 381 -6.36 -35.78 -8.38
C ASP A 381 -5.95 -34.55 -7.56
N GLY A 382 -5.79 -34.73 -6.24
CA GLY A 382 -5.49 -33.67 -5.29
C GLY A 382 -4.53 -34.06 -4.17
N GLN A 383 -3.76 -35.14 -4.31
CA GLN A 383 -2.64 -35.40 -3.40
C GLN A 383 -1.33 -34.99 -4.06
N GLU A 384 -0.74 -33.97 -3.44
CA GLU A 384 0.67 -33.63 -3.53
C GLU A 384 1.50 -34.92 -3.48
N VAL A 385 2.35 -35.09 -4.49
CA VAL A 385 3.44 -36.04 -4.45
C VAL A 385 4.32 -35.63 -3.27
N GLU A 386 4.19 -36.31 -2.13
CA GLU A 386 5.28 -36.37 -1.16
C GLU A 386 6.39 -37.17 -1.81
N ILE A 387 7.37 -36.44 -2.33
CA ILE A 387 8.70 -36.97 -2.60
C ILE A 387 9.31 -37.22 -1.23
N GLU A 388 9.41 -38.48 -0.84
CA GLU A 388 10.31 -38.91 0.22
C GLU A 388 11.71 -38.43 -0.16
N ASN A 389 12.34 -37.65 0.73
CA ASN A 389 13.75 -37.33 0.66
C ASN A 389 14.52 -38.62 0.97
N ASP A 390 14.75 -39.43 -0.06
CA ASP A 390 15.91 -40.30 -0.10
C ASP A 390 17.03 -39.52 -0.80
N ASP A 391 18.00 -39.12 0.01
CA ASP A 391 19.29 -38.59 -0.40
C ASP A 391 19.99 -39.64 -1.27
N ASP A 392 19.99 -39.47 -2.59
CA ASP A 392 20.99 -39.93 -3.58
C ASP A 392 20.31 -40.06 -4.96
N ASP A 393 20.37 -39.03 -5.82
CA ASP A 393 20.46 -39.15 -7.30
C ASP A 393 20.36 -37.76 -7.98
N ASP A 394 21.52 -37.11 -8.11
CA ASP A 394 21.75 -35.77 -8.68
C ASP A 394 21.72 -35.71 -10.24
N ASP A 395 21.11 -36.67 -10.95
CA ASP A 395 21.38 -36.85 -12.40
C ASP A 395 20.19 -36.77 -13.39
N GLU A 396 18.93 -36.56 -12.98
CA GLU A 396 17.79 -36.59 -13.93
C GLU A 396 17.22 -35.25 -14.41
N ASP A 397 17.55 -34.11 -13.79
CA ASP A 397 17.14 -32.77 -14.27
C ASP A 397 17.93 -32.27 -15.50
N ASP A 398 18.99 -33.00 -15.88
CA ASP A 398 19.77 -32.69 -17.08
C ASP A 398 19.12 -33.21 -18.37
N LYS A 399 18.09 -34.08 -18.31
CA LYS A 399 17.53 -34.72 -19.52
C LYS A 399 16.64 -33.82 -20.36
N TYR A 400 15.91 -32.88 -19.75
CA TYR A 400 15.10 -31.88 -20.48
C TYR A 400 15.91 -30.67 -20.95
N LEU A 401 17.13 -30.49 -20.43
CA LEU A 401 18.09 -29.46 -20.85
C LEU A 401 19.20 -29.99 -21.79
N GLN A 402 19.25 -31.31 -22.05
CA GLN A 402 20.23 -31.93 -22.96
C GLN A 402 19.87 -31.89 -24.45
N THR A 403 18.68 -31.40 -24.81
CA THR A 403 18.32 -31.10 -26.21
C THR A 403 18.33 -29.60 -26.50
N VAL A 404 19.24 -28.86 -25.86
CA VAL A 404 19.61 -27.53 -26.35
C VAL A 404 20.49 -27.74 -27.59
N ASP A 405 19.96 -27.33 -28.74
CA ASP A 405 20.61 -27.39 -30.04
C ASP A 405 22.09 -26.99 -29.93
N THR A 406 23.00 -27.94 -30.21
CA THR A 406 24.47 -27.77 -30.08
C THR A 406 24.99 -26.55 -30.85
N GLN A 407 24.20 -26.02 -31.77
CA GLN A 407 24.42 -24.80 -32.52
C GLN A 407 24.74 -23.55 -31.66
N TYR A 408 24.18 -23.42 -30.45
CA TYR A 408 24.28 -22.17 -29.65
C TYR A 408 25.24 -22.23 -28.46
N ASN A 409 25.71 -23.43 -28.09
CA ASN A 409 26.56 -23.60 -26.89
C ASN A 409 27.92 -22.91 -27.01
N GLY A 410 28.45 -22.78 -28.24
CA GLY A 410 29.71 -22.08 -28.53
C GLY A 410 29.62 -20.56 -28.66
N MET A 411 28.41 -19.98 -28.71
CA MET A 411 28.24 -18.54 -28.92
C MET A 411 28.44 -17.73 -27.64
N THR A 412 29.00 -16.54 -27.76
CA THR A 412 29.10 -15.54 -26.71
C THR A 412 27.71 -14.98 -26.36
N GLY A 413 27.56 -14.42 -25.16
CA GLY A 413 26.31 -13.79 -24.76
C GLY A 413 25.90 -12.61 -25.65
N GLN A 414 26.84 -11.99 -26.37
CA GLN A 414 26.54 -10.91 -27.30
C GLN A 414 25.99 -11.44 -28.63
N GLU A 415 26.61 -12.47 -29.20
CA GLU A 415 26.13 -13.11 -30.43
C GLU A 415 24.69 -13.66 -30.26
N LEU A 416 24.39 -14.23 -29.09
CA LEU A 416 23.02 -14.68 -28.77
C LEU A 416 22.03 -13.51 -28.67
N ARG A 417 22.44 -12.37 -28.11
CA ARG A 417 21.59 -11.17 -28.03
C ARG A 417 21.32 -10.57 -29.41
N ASP A 418 22.29 -10.64 -30.30
CA ASP A 418 22.15 -10.15 -31.67
C ASP A 418 21.18 -11.03 -32.47
N ILE A 419 21.25 -12.37 -32.32
CA ILE A 419 20.29 -13.31 -32.91
C ILE A 419 18.87 -13.07 -32.35
N TRP A 420 18.75 -12.87 -31.04
CA TRP A 420 17.46 -12.56 -30.42
C TRP A 420 16.89 -11.23 -30.92
N ALA A 421 17.73 -10.19 -31.06
CA ALA A 421 17.31 -8.90 -31.59
C ALA A 421 16.82 -9.01 -33.05
N GLU A 422 17.50 -9.80 -33.88
CA GLU A 422 17.11 -10.09 -35.26
C GLU A 422 15.74 -10.77 -35.32
N LEU A 423 15.52 -11.83 -34.52
CA LEU A 423 14.23 -12.54 -34.45
C LEU A 423 13.08 -11.64 -33.95
N MET A 424 13.39 -10.60 -33.19
CA MET A 424 12.42 -9.64 -32.65
C MET A 424 12.27 -8.39 -33.53
N GLY A 425 12.95 -8.31 -34.68
CA GLY A 425 12.92 -7.15 -35.58
C GLY A 425 13.52 -5.87 -34.98
N LYS A 426 14.45 -6.00 -34.02
CA LYS A 426 15.14 -4.87 -33.38
C LYS A 426 16.49 -4.60 -34.06
N PRO A 427 16.90 -3.33 -34.20
CA PRO A 427 18.22 -3.00 -34.75
C PRO A 427 19.34 -3.54 -33.85
N ALA A 428 20.31 -4.22 -34.48
CA ALA A 428 21.49 -4.77 -33.80
C ALA A 428 22.26 -3.66 -33.07
N GLY A 429 22.64 -3.90 -31.81
CA GLY A 429 23.37 -2.93 -30.97
C GLY A 429 22.52 -2.13 -29.97
N LEU A 430 21.19 -2.29 -29.95
CA LEU A 430 20.27 -1.56 -29.04
C LEU A 430 19.69 -2.41 -27.90
N THR A 431 20.29 -3.58 -27.60
CA THR A 431 19.88 -4.37 -26.44
C THR A 431 20.46 -3.75 -25.17
N SER A 432 19.64 -2.97 -24.45
CA SER A 432 19.91 -2.60 -23.07
C SER A 432 20.31 -3.85 -22.28
N SER A 433 21.39 -3.76 -21.49
CA SER A 433 22.07 -4.83 -20.77
C SER A 433 21.24 -5.60 -19.71
N GLY A 434 19.91 -5.55 -19.76
CA GLY A 434 19.02 -6.01 -18.69
C GLY A 434 18.04 -7.13 -19.02
N CYS A 435 17.83 -7.52 -20.29
CA CYS A 435 16.75 -8.48 -20.59
C CYS A 435 17.08 -9.95 -20.29
N PHE A 436 18.35 -10.37 -20.34
CA PHE A 436 18.74 -11.74 -20.02
C PHE A 436 20.14 -11.77 -19.38
N THR A 437 20.21 -11.98 -18.06
CA THR A 437 21.47 -12.19 -17.33
C THR A 437 21.95 -13.64 -17.42
N ASN A 438 21.05 -14.57 -17.73
CA ASN A 438 21.34 -16.00 -17.83
C ASN A 438 21.42 -16.46 -19.30
N LYS A 439 22.59 -16.96 -19.71
CA LYS A 439 22.87 -17.48 -21.06
C LYS A 439 21.91 -18.61 -21.46
N ARG A 440 21.55 -19.51 -20.52
CA ARG A 440 20.67 -20.65 -20.80
C ARG A 440 19.23 -20.19 -21.12
N LEU A 441 18.71 -19.21 -20.39
CA LEU A 441 17.37 -18.64 -20.66
C LEU A 441 17.31 -17.94 -22.02
N LEU A 442 18.38 -17.23 -22.39
CA LEU A 442 18.46 -16.57 -23.70
C LEU A 442 18.45 -17.58 -24.86
N ILE A 443 19.15 -18.70 -24.72
CA ILE A 443 19.15 -19.78 -25.73
C ILE A 443 17.76 -20.43 -25.82
N ALA A 444 17.11 -20.71 -24.69
CA ALA A 444 15.77 -21.28 -24.67
C ALA A 444 14.75 -20.37 -25.39
N GLU A 445 14.82 -19.05 -25.16
CA GLU A 445 13.94 -18.09 -25.82
C GLU A 445 14.22 -17.98 -27.33
N ILE A 446 15.48 -18.04 -27.76
CA ILE A 446 15.85 -18.06 -29.20
C ILE A 446 15.27 -19.31 -29.88
N ILE A 447 15.36 -20.48 -29.25
CA ILE A 447 14.80 -21.72 -29.78
C ILE A 447 13.27 -21.61 -29.88
N ARG A 448 12.61 -21.08 -28.84
CA ARG A 448 11.17 -20.84 -28.82
C ARG A 448 10.72 -19.94 -29.98
N LEU A 449 11.41 -18.80 -30.16
CA LEU A 449 11.11 -17.85 -31.23
C LEU A 449 11.32 -18.46 -32.63
N LYS A 450 12.40 -19.22 -32.83
CA LYS A 450 12.62 -19.91 -34.12
C LYS A 450 11.55 -20.96 -34.44
N ASN A 451 11.02 -21.65 -33.44
CA ASN A 451 9.92 -22.61 -33.64
C ASN A 451 8.59 -21.90 -33.91
N LEU A 452 8.40 -20.68 -33.43
CA LEU A 452 7.21 -19.86 -33.67
C LEU A 452 7.18 -19.25 -35.09
N TYR A 453 8.34 -19.03 -35.70
CA TYR A 453 8.49 -18.44 -37.04
C TYR A 453 8.81 -19.47 -38.15
N LYS A 454 8.84 -20.77 -37.83
CA LYS A 454 8.80 -21.87 -38.81
C LYS A 454 7.35 -22.17 -39.17
#